data_AF-A0A536VW46-F1
#
_entry.id   AF-A0A536VW46-F1
#
_cell.length_a   1.000
_cell.length_b   1.000
_cell.length_c   1.000
_cell.angle_alpha   90.00
_cell.angle_beta   90.00
_cell.angle_gamma   90.00
#
_symmetry.space_group_name_H-M   'P 1'
#
loop_
_entity.id
_entity.type
_entity.pdbx_description
1 polymer ?
#
loop_
_entity_poly.entity_id
_entity_poly.type
_entity_poly.pdbx_seq_one_letter_code
_entity_poly.pdbx_strand_id
1 'polypeptide(L)' 'GGFGLAVKLSVQDKSLPQAELAALAREAHEQICPYSHATRNNVPVELEVSGA' A
#
# COMPACT_ATOMS: atom_id res chain seq x y z
N GLY A 1 27.95 -6.65 -5.79
CA GLY A 1 26.99 -7.29 -4.89
C GLY A 1 26.29 -6.21 -4.10
N GLY A 2 24.97 -6.34 -3.90
CA GLY A 2 24.17 -5.35 -3.16
C GLY A 2 22.97 -5.99 -2.49
N PHE A 3 22.28 -5.21 -1.66
CA PHE A 3 21.06 -5.61 -0.97
C PHE A 3 19.87 -4.84 -1.55
N GLY A 4 18.69 -5.46 -1.55
CA GLY A 4 17.42 -4.83 -1.91
C GLY A 4 16.50 -4.72 -0.69
N LEU A 5 15.52 -3.83 -0.80
CA LEU A 5 14.42 -3.72 0.15
C LEU A 5 13.14 -4.26 -0.49
N ALA A 6 12.18 -4.65 0.35
CA ALA A 6 10.80 -4.94 -0.03
C ALA A 6 9.88 -4.48 1.09
N VAL A 7 8.66 -4.05 0.75
CA VAL A 7 7.70 -3.51 1.72
C VAL A 7 6.35 -4.20 1.55
N LYS A 8 5.74 -4.58 2.67
CA LYS A 8 4.33 -4.99 2.75
C LYS A 8 3.58 -4.00 3.65
N LEU A 9 2.58 -3.33 3.10
CA LEU A 9 1.73 -2.36 3.79
C LEU A 9 0.42 -3.02 4.18
N SER A 10 0.23 -3.28 5.47
CA SER A 10 -1.03 -3.80 6.02
C SER A 10 -1.95 -2.63 6.43
N VAL A 11 -3.07 -2.48 5.74
CA VAL A 11 -4.09 -1.45 5.99
C VAL A 11 -5.33 -2.11 6.60
N GLN A 12 -5.79 -1.62 7.74
CA GLN A 12 -6.91 -2.22 8.47
C GLN A 12 -7.89 -1.15 8.92
N ASP A 13 -9.18 -1.40 8.69
CA ASP A 13 -10.26 -0.56 9.19
C ASP A 13 -11.49 -1.44 9.46
N LYS A 14 -12.05 -1.36 10.68
CA LYS A 14 -13.21 -2.18 11.09
C LYS A 14 -14.56 -1.54 10.79
N SER A 15 -14.56 -0.34 10.20
CA SER A 15 -15.75 0.40 9.84
C SER A 15 -16.04 0.37 8.33
N LEU A 16 -15.00 0.23 7.51
CA LEU A 16 -15.13 0.23 6.05
C LEU A 16 -15.23 -1.20 5.49
N PRO A 17 -16.14 -1.46 4.54
CA PRO A 17 -16.17 -2.72 3.80
C PRO A 17 -14.84 -2.99 3.08
N GLN A 18 -14.43 -4.26 3.01
CA GLN A 18 -13.18 -4.70 2.36
C GLN A 18 -12.92 -4.04 1.00
N ALA A 19 -13.92 -3.98 0.13
CA ALA A 19 -13.77 -3.45 -1.23
C ALA A 19 -13.52 -1.93 -1.24
N GLU A 20 -14.19 -1.20 -0.35
CA GLU A 20 -14.06 0.25 -0.23
C GLU A 20 -12.70 0.62 0.35
N LEU A 21 -12.29 -0.06 1.43
CA LEU A 21 -10.96 0.14 2.02
C LEU A 21 -9.84 -0.22 1.03
N ALA A 22 -10.01 -1.28 0.23
CA ALA A 22 -9.03 -1.66 -0.78
C ALA A 22 -8.89 -0.63 -1.89
N ALA A 23 -10.00 -0.06 -2.36
CA ALA A 23 -9.99 1.02 -3.34
C ALA A 23 -9.29 2.27 -2.78
N LEU A 24 -9.62 2.67 -1.55
CA LEU A 24 -9.02 3.80 -0.86
C LEU A 24 -7.51 3.61 -0.65
N ALA A 25 -7.09 2.44 -0.15
CA ALA A 25 -5.69 2.11 0.09
C ALA A 25 -4.88 2.14 -1.21
N ARG A 26 -5.44 1.62 -2.31
CA ARG A 26 -4.81 1.66 -3.63
C ARG A 26 -4.64 3.10 -4.12
N GLU A 27 -5.69 3.91 -4.07
CA GLU A 27 -5.61 5.31 -4.50
C GLU A 27 -4.58 6.09 -3.68
N ALA A 28 -4.57 5.90 -2.36
CA ALA A 28 -3.58 6.52 -1.48
C ALA A 28 -2.15 6.10 -1.85
N HIS A 29 -1.90 4.82 -2.09
CA HIS A 29 -0.60 4.30 -2.51
C HIS A 29 -0.18 4.81 -3.90
N GLU A 30 -1.10 4.89 -4.85
CA GLU A 30 -0.80 5.26 -6.23
C GLU A 30 -0.66 6.77 -6.43
N GLN A 31 -1.50 7.59 -5.79
CA GLN A 31 -1.63 9.00 -6.15
C GLN A 31 -1.17 9.96 -5.06
N ILE A 32 -1.22 9.57 -3.78
CA ILE A 32 -1.11 10.54 -2.68
C ILE A 32 0.16 10.34 -1.84
N CYS A 33 0.51 9.09 -1.53
CA CYS A 33 1.55 8.78 -0.56
C CYS A 33 2.96 9.15 -1.07
N PRO A 34 3.66 10.11 -0.45
CA PRO A 34 4.97 10.58 -0.94
C PRO A 34 6.03 9.48 -0.93
N TYR A 35 5.97 8.56 0.05
CA TYR A 35 6.88 7.42 0.11
C TYR A 35 6.65 6.45 -1.04
N SER A 36 5.38 6.20 -1.40
CA SER A 36 5.04 5.30 -2.51
C SER A 36 5.48 5.88 -3.85
N HIS A 37 5.45 7.20 -4.02
CA HIS A 37 6.04 7.87 -5.19
C HIS A 37 7.57 7.75 -5.20
N ALA A 38 8.22 7.97 -4.06
CA ALA A 38 9.67 7.90 -3.97
C ALA A 38 10.24 6.50 -4.25
N THR A 39 9.47 5.45 -3.92
CA THR A 39 9.92 4.05 -4.08
C THR A 39 9.44 3.37 -5.37
N ARG A 40 8.59 4.02 -6.15
CA ARG A 40 8.02 3.46 -7.38
C ARG A 40 9.10 2.99 -8.34
N ASN A 41 8.94 1.77 -8.85
CA ASN A 41 9.87 1.08 -9.75
C ASN A 41 11.26 0.76 -9.16
N ASN A 42 11.51 1.08 -7.88
CA ASN A 42 12.78 0.83 -7.20
C ASN A 42 12.67 -0.23 -6.09
N VAL A 43 11.56 -0.22 -5.35
CA VAL A 43 11.29 -1.17 -4.25
C VAL A 43 9.91 -1.79 -4.49
N PRO A 44 9.79 -3.13 -4.44
CA PRO A 44 8.48 -3.78 -4.48
C PRO A 44 7.69 -3.42 -3.23
N VAL A 45 6.48 -2.92 -3.43
CA VAL A 45 5.53 -2.58 -2.37
C VAL A 45 4.23 -3.34 -2.61
N GLU A 46 3.80 -4.11 -1.63
CA GLU A 46 2.55 -4.88 -1.65
C GLU A 46 1.54 -4.29 -0.66
N LEU A 47 0.27 -4.22 -1.06
CA LEU A 47 -0.83 -3.82 -0.19
C LEU A 47 -1.57 -5.06 0.30
N GLU A 48 -1.70 -5.19 1.61
CA GLU A 48 -2.59 -6.14 2.28
C GLU A 48 -3.66 -5.33 3.00
N VAL A 49 -4.93 -5.60 2.70
CA VAL A 49 -6.04 -4.79 3.21
C VAL A 49 -7.02 -5.70 3.94
N SER A 50 -7.42 -5.28 5.14
CA SER A 50 -8.44 -5.97 5.97
C SER A 50 -9.52 -5.00 6.43
N GLY A 51 -10.66 -5.03 5.73
CA GLY A 51 -11.88 -4.29 6.08
C GLY A 51 -12.78 -5.07 7.04
N ALA A 52 -13.95 -4.49 7.30
CA ALA A 52 -15.04 -5.07 8.10
C ALA A 52 -15.69 -6.31 7.42
#